data_AF-A0A1J3H5K5-F1
#
_entry.id   AF-A0A1J3H5K5-F1
#
_cell.length_a   1.000
_cell.length_b   1.000
_cell.length_c   1.000
_cell.angle_alpha   90.00
_cell.angle_beta   90.00
_cell.angle_gamma   90.00
#
_symmetry.space_group_name_H-M   'P 1'
#
loop_
_entity.id
_entity.type
_entity.pdbx_description
1 polymer ?
#
loop_
_entity_poly.entity_id
_entity_poly.type
_entity_poly.pdbx_seq_one_letter_code
_entity_poly.pdbx_strand_id
1 'polypeptide(L)'
;MSFQDLEAGRGRGRSLASSRNNINGGRQDTTQAVASGIFQINTSVSTFQRLVNTLGTPKDTPELREKLHKTRLYIGQLVKDTSARLKEVSENDHQRGVNPKKKIVDAKLAKDFQA
;
A
#
# COMPACT_ATOMS: atom_id res chain seq x y z
N MET A 1 27.32 40.50 -7.36
CA MET A 1 28.14 39.26 -7.29
C MET A 1 27.24 38.11 -7.72
N SER A 2 27.60 37.47 -8.83
CA SER A 2 26.78 36.60 -9.68
C SER A 2 26.80 35.13 -9.27
N PHE A 3 25.77 34.40 -9.71
CA PHE A 3 25.50 32.95 -9.56
C PHE A 3 26.49 32.03 -10.33
N GLN A 4 27.74 32.45 -10.53
CA GLN A 4 28.71 31.71 -11.36
C GLN A 4 29.92 31.12 -10.61
N ASP A 5 30.04 31.30 -9.30
CA ASP A 5 31.25 30.85 -8.56
C ASP A 5 31.08 29.51 -7.81
N LEU A 6 29.92 28.84 -7.92
CA LEU A 6 29.67 27.54 -7.29
C LEU A 6 29.76 26.34 -8.25
N GLU A 7 30.10 26.55 -9.53
CA GLU A 7 30.15 25.49 -10.55
C GLU A 7 31.59 25.01 -10.89
N ALA A 8 32.52 25.06 -9.94
CA ALA A 8 33.89 24.59 -10.16
C ALA A 8 34.36 23.66 -9.04
N GLY A 9 33.82 22.44 -8.98
CA GLY A 9 34.44 21.41 -8.14
C GLY A 9 33.61 20.19 -7.85
N ARG A 10 33.46 19.29 -8.83
CA ARG A 10 33.61 17.82 -8.62
C ARG A 10 33.57 17.09 -9.95
N GLY A 11 34.77 16.90 -10.50
CA GLY A 11 34.98 16.01 -11.62
C GLY A 11 34.69 14.55 -11.29
N ARG A 12 34.19 13.87 -12.31
CA ARG A 12 34.64 12.54 -12.78
C ARG A 12 34.68 11.42 -11.73
N GLY A 13 33.56 10.70 -11.64
CA GLY A 13 33.53 9.30 -11.23
C GLY A 13 32.57 8.54 -12.14
N ARG A 14 33.12 7.65 -12.98
CA ARG A 14 32.34 6.65 -13.72
C ARG A 14 31.49 5.84 -12.72
N SER A 15 30.18 5.80 -12.91
CA SER A 15 29.37 4.65 -12.47
C SER A 15 28.27 4.37 -13.48
N LEU A 16 28.70 3.68 -14.53
CA LEU A 16 27.98 2.70 -15.31
C LEU A 16 27.27 1.63 -14.45
N ALA A 17 26.23 2.00 -13.68
CA ALA A 17 25.24 1.06 -13.17
C ALA A 17 24.08 1.80 -12.48
N SER A 18 23.00 2.05 -13.21
CA SER A 18 21.66 2.06 -12.59
C SER A 18 20.62 1.55 -13.57
N SER A 19 20.95 0.41 -14.20
CA SER A 19 19.96 -0.49 -14.80
C SER A 19 19.95 -1.76 -13.97
N ARG A 20 19.40 -1.66 -12.75
CA ARG A 20 19.00 -2.77 -11.88
C ARG A 20 18.54 -2.18 -10.54
N ASN A 21 17.26 -1.90 -10.41
CA ASN A 21 16.45 -2.52 -9.34
C ASN A 21 14.96 -2.14 -9.38
N ASN A 22 14.31 -2.04 -10.55
CA ASN A 22 12.87 -1.71 -10.59
C ASN A 22 11.94 -2.94 -10.41
N ILE A 23 12.39 -3.97 -9.69
CA ILE A 23 11.60 -5.17 -9.40
C ILE A 23 10.85 -5.03 -8.04
N ASN A 24 11.20 -4.02 -7.23
CA ASN A 24 10.60 -3.81 -5.91
C ASN A 24 9.63 -2.61 -5.80
N GLY A 25 9.58 -1.71 -6.79
CA GLY A 25 8.71 -0.52 -6.76
C GLY A 25 7.23 -0.88 -6.62
N GLY A 26 6.71 -1.72 -7.53
CA GLY A 26 5.29 -2.11 -7.53
C GLY A 26 4.80 -2.85 -6.28
N ARG A 27 5.70 -3.52 -5.53
CA ARG A 27 5.35 -4.25 -4.29
C ARG A 27 5.27 -3.31 -3.08
N GLN A 28 6.18 -2.32 -3.02
CA GLN A 28 6.08 -1.26 -2.02
C GLN A 28 4.84 -0.41 -2.28
N ASP A 29 4.58 -0.07 -3.54
CA ASP A 29 3.42 0.73 -3.94
C ASP A 29 2.08 0.06 -3.58
N THR A 30 1.95 -1.25 -3.82
CA THR A 30 0.71 -2.00 -3.52
C THR A 30 0.50 -2.21 -2.02
N THR A 31 1.55 -2.56 -1.26
CA THR A 31 1.46 -2.68 0.20
C THR A 31 1.15 -1.33 0.85
N GLN A 32 1.77 -0.25 0.36
CA GLN A 32 1.51 1.12 0.81
C GLN A 32 0.09 1.57 0.45
N ALA A 33 -0.43 1.17 -0.71
CA ALA A 33 -1.81 1.46 -1.11
C ALA A 33 -2.84 0.76 -0.21
N VAL A 34 -2.57 -0.47 0.23
CA VAL A 34 -3.43 -1.16 1.21
C VAL A 34 -3.36 -0.46 2.57
N ALA A 35 -2.16 -0.12 3.05
CA ALA A 35 -1.98 0.58 4.32
C ALA A 35 -2.68 1.96 4.34
N SER A 36 -2.57 2.72 3.24
CA SER A 36 -3.27 4.01 3.11
C SER A 36 -4.79 3.84 3.03
N GLY A 37 -5.28 2.81 2.34
CA GLY A 37 -6.69 2.45 2.31
C GLY A 37 -7.26 2.17 3.71
N ILE A 38 -6.56 1.37 4.52
CA ILE A 38 -6.96 1.07 5.91
C ILE A 38 -6.99 2.36 6.75
N PHE A 39 -5.98 3.21 6.63
CA PHE A 39 -5.94 4.49 7.34
C PHE A 39 -7.11 5.41 6.95
N GLN A 40 -7.43 5.49 5.66
CA GLN A 40 -8.55 6.27 5.15
C GLN A 40 -9.90 5.72 5.63
N ILE A 41 -10.06 4.40 5.70
CA ILE A 41 -11.25 3.74 6.25
C ILE A 41 -11.43 4.16 7.71
N ASN A 42 -10.41 3.99 8.56
CA ASN A 42 -10.50 4.33 9.98
C ASN A 42 -10.81 5.82 10.23
N THR A 43 -10.20 6.70 9.43
CA THR A 43 -10.44 8.14 9.48
C THR A 43 -11.86 8.50 9.07
N SER A 44 -12.35 7.88 7.99
CA SER A 44 -13.70 8.10 7.46
C SER A 44 -14.76 7.56 8.42
N VAL A 45 -14.54 6.39 9.03
CA VAL A 45 -15.42 5.81 10.06
C VAL A 45 -15.48 6.71 11.31
N SER A 46 -14.33 7.22 11.77
CA SER A 46 -14.29 8.16 12.89
C SER A 46 -15.07 9.45 12.59
N THR A 47 -14.97 9.94 11.36
CA THR A 47 -15.71 11.11 10.88
C THR A 47 -17.21 10.81 10.80
N PHE A 48 -17.57 9.64 10.27
CA PHE A 48 -18.95 9.18 10.20
C PHE A 48 -19.58 9.07 11.58
N GLN A 49 -18.88 8.51 12.56
CA GLN A 49 -19.37 8.42 13.94
C GLN A 49 -19.68 9.81 14.52
N ARG A 50 -18.82 10.80 14.27
CA ARG A 50 -19.07 12.18 14.72
C ARG A 50 -20.32 12.77 14.07
N LEU A 51 -20.55 12.50 12.78
CA LEU A 51 -21.76 12.94 12.08
C LEU A 51 -23.02 12.24 12.63
N VAL A 52 -22.94 10.92 12.88
CA VAL A 52 -24.04 10.15 13.49
C VAL A 52 -24.40 10.71 14.86
N ASN A 53 -23.41 11.05 15.68
CA ASN A 53 -23.63 11.62 17.02
C ASN A 53 -24.32 13.00 17.00
N THR A 54 -24.36 13.69 15.85
CA THR A 54 -25.08 14.97 15.72
C THR A 54 -26.54 14.81 15.27
N LEU A 55 -26.95 13.61 14.85
CA LEU A 55 -28.35 13.33 14.51
C LEU A 55 -29.25 13.46 15.74
N GLY A 56 -30.42 14.07 15.58
CA GLY A 56 -31.35 14.30 16.69
C GLY A 56 -30.91 15.40 17.68
N THR A 57 -29.77 16.05 17.45
CA THR A 57 -29.36 17.25 18.18
C THR A 57 -29.87 18.51 17.43
N PRO A 58 -29.88 19.70 18.05
CA PRO A 58 -30.22 20.94 17.32
C PRO A 58 -29.24 21.29 16.18
N LYS A 59 -28.14 20.53 16.02
CA LYS A 59 -27.21 20.65 14.87
C LYS A 59 -27.57 19.73 13.71
N ASP A 60 -28.64 18.95 13.82
CA ASP A 60 -29.13 18.08 12.76
C ASP A 60 -29.75 18.94 11.66
N THR A 61 -29.06 19.05 10.52
CA THR A 61 -29.51 19.78 9.34
C THR A 61 -29.56 18.84 8.13
N PRO A 62 -30.39 19.12 7.11
CA PRO A 62 -30.44 18.29 5.90
C PRO A 62 -29.08 18.16 5.20
N GLU A 63 -28.24 19.21 5.23
CA GLU A 63 -26.89 19.20 4.67
C GLU A 63 -25.97 18.23 5.45
N LEU A 64 -26.11 18.19 6.78
CA LEU A 64 -25.36 17.25 7.60
C LEU A 64 -25.77 15.80 7.31
N ARG A 65 -27.07 15.55 7.10
CA ARG A 65 -27.58 14.23 6.70
C ARG A 65 -27.07 13.82 5.32
N GLU A 66 -27.07 14.73 4.35
CA GLU A 66 -26.50 14.47 3.03
C GLU A 66 -25.01 14.12 3.13
N LYS A 67 -24.24 14.88 3.92
CA LYS A 67 -22.83 14.59 4.19
C LYS A 67 -22.65 13.21 4.82
N LEU A 68 -23.48 12.84 5.79
CA LEU A 68 -23.48 11.53 6.43
C LEU A 68 -23.73 10.41 5.39
N HIS A 69 -24.72 10.58 4.51
CA HIS A 69 -24.99 9.62 3.43
C HIS A 69 -23.79 9.48 2.48
N LYS A 70 -23.19 10.60 2.04
CA LYS A 70 -21.98 10.58 1.19
C LYS A 70 -20.81 9.90 1.89
N THR A 71 -20.57 10.18 3.16
CA THR A 71 -19.49 9.53 3.94
C THR A 71 -19.72 8.03 4.07
N ARG A 72 -20.96 7.57 4.28
CA ARG A 72 -21.29 6.13 4.29
C ARG A 72 -20.94 5.45 2.97
N LEU A 73 -21.34 6.05 1.84
CA LEU A 73 -21.04 5.52 0.51
C LEU A 73 -19.53 5.48 0.25
N TYR A 74 -18.82 6.55 0.62
CA TYR A 74 -17.37 6.65 0.46
C TYR A 74 -16.62 5.57 1.26
N ILE A 75 -17.01 5.32 2.53
CA ILE A 75 -16.46 4.19 3.31
C ILE A 75 -16.69 2.87 2.59
N GLY A 76 -17.89 2.64 2.05
CA GLY A 76 -18.21 1.45 1.28
C GLY A 76 -17.29 1.27 0.06
N GLN A 77 -16.97 2.37 -0.64
CA GLN A 77 -16.04 2.35 -1.76
C GLN A 77 -14.61 2.05 -1.31
N LEU A 78 -14.12 2.72 -0.26
CA LEU A 78 -12.79 2.49 0.29
C LEU A 78 -12.58 1.03 0.70
N VAL A 79 -13.58 0.41 1.34
CA VAL A 79 -13.51 -1.00 1.74
C VAL A 79 -13.41 -1.90 0.51
N LYS A 80 -14.22 -1.66 -0.53
CA LYS A 80 -14.14 -2.42 -1.79
C LYS A 80 -12.76 -2.28 -2.43
N ASP A 81 -12.27 -1.06 -2.61
CA ASP A 81 -10.99 -0.79 -3.25
C ASP A 81 -9.81 -1.38 -2.45
N THR A 82 -9.83 -1.23 -1.12
CA THR A 82 -8.79 -1.79 -0.25
C THR A 82 -8.81 -3.31 -0.27
N SER A 83 -10.00 -3.94 -0.28
CA SER A 83 -10.14 -5.39 -0.36
C SER A 83 -9.65 -5.96 -1.69
N ALA A 84 -9.92 -5.27 -2.81
CA ALA A 84 -9.41 -5.65 -4.12
C ALA A 84 -7.88 -5.59 -4.17
N ARG A 85 -7.30 -4.49 -3.67
CA ARG A 85 -5.84 -4.34 -3.56
C ARG A 85 -5.21 -5.38 -2.64
N LEU A 86 -5.87 -5.71 -1.52
CA LEU A 86 -5.39 -6.76 -0.61
C LEU A 86 -5.36 -8.13 -1.30
N LYS A 87 -6.36 -8.43 -2.13
CA LYS A 87 -6.40 -9.66 -2.91
C LYS A 87 -5.26 -9.72 -3.93
N GLU A 88 -5.01 -8.64 -4.67
CA GLU A 88 -3.87 -8.55 -5.61
C GLU A 88 -2.52 -8.77 -4.92
N VAL A 89 -2.33 -8.18 -3.72
CA VAL A 89 -1.13 -8.39 -2.90
C VAL A 89 -1.01 -9.85 -2.48
N SER A 90 -2.12 -10.47 -2.03
CA SER A 90 -2.16 -11.87 -1.60
C SER A 90 -1.86 -12.85 -2.73
N GLU A 91 -2.39 -12.62 -3.93
CA GLU A 91 -2.16 -13.45 -5.12
C GLU A 91 -0.70 -13.35 -5.59
N ASN A 92 -0.10 -12.15 -5.57
CA ASN A 92 1.32 -11.96 -5.87
C ASN A 92 2.24 -12.65 -4.84
N ASP A 93 1.86 -12.67 -3.56
CA ASP A 93 2.63 -13.36 -2.52
C ASP A 93 2.47 -14.90 -2.62
N HIS A 94 1.27 -15.39 -2.98
CA HIS A 94 1.02 -16.82 -3.26
C HIS A 94 1.77 -17.33 -4.50
N GLN A 95 1.90 -16.52 -5.56
CA GLN A 95 2.71 -16.87 -6.73
C GLN A 95 4.21 -16.98 -6.42
N ARG A 96 4.67 -16.41 -5.30
CA ARG A 96 6.05 -16.58 -4.77
C ARG A 96 6.19 -17.74 -3.78
N GLY A 97 5.10 -18.47 -3.54
CA GLY A 97 4.95 -19.46 -2.49
C GLY A 97 5.24 -20.92 -2.85
N VAL A 98 5.93 -21.25 -3.95
CA VAL A 98 6.67 -22.52 -4.06
C VAL A 98 7.89 -22.31 -4.97
N ASN A 99 9.02 -21.89 -4.41
CA ASN A 99 10.27 -21.86 -5.16
C ASN A 99 10.66 -23.33 -5.48
N PRO A 100 10.67 -23.81 -6.73
CA PRO A 100 10.96 -25.22 -7.05
C PRO A 100 12.37 -25.64 -6.61
N LYS A 101 13.26 -24.67 -6.37
CA LYS A 101 14.59 -24.90 -5.78
C LYS A 101 14.53 -25.36 -4.32
N LYS A 102 13.53 -24.96 -3.53
CA LYS A 102 13.33 -25.47 -2.16
C LYS A 102 12.85 -26.93 -2.17
N LYS A 103 11.98 -27.31 -3.12
CA LYS A 103 11.55 -28.71 -3.29
C LYS A 103 12.71 -29.66 -3.62
N ILE A 104 13.72 -29.22 -4.38
CA ILE A 104 14.88 -30.06 -4.72
C ILE A 104 15.81 -30.25 -3.51
N VAL A 105 16.02 -29.20 -2.71
CA VAL A 105 16.85 -29.29 -1.50
C VAL A 105 16.17 -30.18 -0.46
N ASP A 106 14.86 -30.02 -0.27
CA ASP A 106 14.09 -30.87 0.66
C ASP A 106 14.02 -32.33 0.18
N ALA A 107 13.85 -32.57 -1.12
CA ALA A 107 13.87 -33.92 -1.69
C ALA A 107 15.25 -34.59 -1.62
N LYS A 108 16.34 -33.81 -1.69
CA LYS A 108 17.70 -34.32 -1.52
C LYS A 108 17.98 -34.64 -0.04
N LEU A 109 17.58 -33.75 0.87
CA LEU A 109 17.75 -33.93 2.31
C LEU A 109 16.94 -35.12 2.84
N ALA A 110 15.74 -35.36 2.32
CA ALA A 110 14.92 -36.52 2.67
C ALA A 110 15.53 -37.86 2.21
N LYS A 111 16.24 -37.88 1.07
CA LYS A 111 16.98 -39.06 0.60
C LYS A 111 18.20 -39.35 1.47
N ASP A 112 18.93 -38.31 1.87
CA ASP A 112 20.12 -38.46 2.72
C ASP A 112 19.76 -38.90 4.16
N PHE A 113 18.49 -38.76 4.58
CA PHE A 113 18.01 -39.16 5.91
C PHE A 113 17.51 -40.62 6.00
N GLN A 114 17.40 -41.33 4.87
CA GLN A 114 16.97 -42.74 4.81
C GLN A 114 18.14 -43.75 4.71
N ALA A 115 19.39 -43.27 4.71
CA ALA A 115 20.60 -44.10 4.74
C ALA A 115 21.06 -44.38 6.18
#